data_AF-A0A2S1QUQ4-F1
#
_entry.id   AF-A0A2S1QUQ4-F1
#
_cell.length_a   1.000
_cell.length_b   1.000
_cell.length_c   1.000
_cell.angle_alpha   90.00
_cell.angle_beta   90.00
_cell.angle_gamma   90.00
#
_symmetry.space_group_name_H-M   'P 1'
#
loop_
_entity.id
_entity.type
_entity.pdbx_description
1 polymer ?
#
loop_
_entity_poly.entity_id
_entity_poly.type
_entity_poly.pdbx_seq_one_letter_code
_entity_poly.pdbx_strand_id
1 'polypeptide(L)'
;MKKLVYIALSALLFSCGEEKAEKPKHLLSEDEMVNILYDITLLQAISSYTPKALDDNKIDNRNYIYNKYKTDSLTFVQSNEYYASDLDVYEGIQKKVKEKIEQDKIKYGFKKKESPATTGTGPKIRARNRS
;
A
#
# COMPACT_ATOMS: atom_id res chain seq x y z
N MET A 1 10.02 3.10 43.06
CA MET A 1 9.23 2.69 41.87
C MET A 1 8.88 3.87 40.94
N LYS A 2 8.44 5.03 41.43
CA LYS A 2 8.10 6.20 40.59
C LYS A 2 9.25 6.67 39.67
N LYS A 3 10.50 6.67 40.15
CA LYS A 3 11.68 7.07 39.34
C LYS A 3 11.96 6.14 38.15
N LEU A 4 11.68 4.84 38.28
CA LEU A 4 11.83 3.88 37.17
C LEU A 4 10.76 4.09 36.10
N VAL A 5 9.54 4.48 36.51
CA VAL A 5 8.46 4.86 35.57
C VAL A 5 8.88 6.09 34.76
N TYR A 6 9.50 7.10 35.38
CA TYR A 6 10.00 8.28 34.66
C TYR A 6 11.13 7.94 33.68
N ILE A 7 12.04 7.04 34.04
CA ILE A 7 13.14 6.59 33.15
C ILE A 7 12.59 5.77 31.97
N ALA A 8 11.63 4.88 32.23
CA ALA A 8 10.95 4.12 31.17
C ALA A 8 10.17 5.07 30.23
N LEU A 9 9.48 6.07 30.79
CA LEU A 9 8.74 7.06 30.02
C LEU A 9 9.65 7.97 29.18
N SER A 10 10.84 8.32 29.68
CA SER A 10 11.81 9.09 28.90
C SER A 10 12.46 8.27 27.78
N ALA A 11 12.68 6.97 27.98
CA ALA A 11 13.25 6.09 26.95
C ALA A 11 12.32 5.93 25.73
N LEU A 12 11.00 5.99 25.94
CA LEU A 12 9.99 5.99 24.86
C LEU A 12 10.10 7.22 23.94
N LEU A 13 10.65 8.34 24.42
CA LEU A 13 10.77 9.58 23.63
C LEU A 13 11.98 9.58 22.69
N PHE A 14 12.96 8.69 22.89
CA PHE A 14 14.17 8.60 22.06
C PHE A 14 14.11 7.50 20.99
N SER A 15 12.99 6.78 20.86
CA SER A 15 12.84 5.69 19.89
C SER A 15 12.54 6.16 18.45
N CYS A 16 12.49 7.47 18.19
CA CYS A 16 12.26 8.00 16.85
C CYS A 16 13.61 8.29 16.18
N GLY A 17 14.24 7.25 15.62
CA GLY A 17 15.35 7.39 14.71
C GLY A 17 14.84 7.42 13.28
N GLU A 18 15.01 8.52 12.58
CA GLU A 18 14.89 8.58 11.11
C GLU A 18 16.13 7.94 10.48
N GLU A 19 16.34 6.64 10.71
CA GLU A 19 17.34 5.90 9.94
C GLU A 19 16.71 5.52 8.60
N LYS A 20 17.17 6.17 7.52
CA LYS A 20 16.87 5.71 6.16
C LYS A 20 17.31 4.26 6.04
N ALA A 21 16.45 3.42 5.48
CA ALA A 21 16.75 2.00 5.33
C ALA A 21 17.98 1.82 4.45
N GLU A 22 18.85 0.88 4.83
CA GLU A 22 20.05 0.58 4.06
C GLU A 22 19.67 0.07 2.66
N LYS A 23 20.42 0.50 1.64
CA LYS A 23 20.18 0.08 0.26
C LYS A 23 20.47 -1.42 0.11
N PRO A 24 19.48 -2.25 -0.28
CA PRO A 24 19.70 -3.68 -0.43
C PRO A 24 20.59 -3.99 -1.63
N LYS A 25 21.25 -5.15 -1.59
CA LYS A 25 22.13 -5.63 -2.68
C LYS A 25 21.38 -5.82 -3.99
N HIS A 26 20.14 -6.31 -3.90
CA HIS A 26 19.24 -6.50 -5.02
C HIS A 26 18.05 -5.57 -4.82
N LEU A 27 18.21 -4.32 -5.26
CA LEU A 27 17.14 -3.34 -5.23
C LEU A 27 16.36 -3.40 -6.55
N LEU A 28 15.06 -3.66 -6.46
CA LEU A 28 14.14 -3.49 -7.59
C LEU A 28 14.12 -2.01 -7.98
N SER A 29 14.17 -1.71 -9.27
CA SER A 29 14.00 -0.33 -9.75
C SER A 29 12.62 0.22 -9.39
N GLU A 30 12.47 1.55 -9.37
CA GLU A 30 11.16 2.18 -9.14
C GLU A 30 10.12 1.70 -10.15
N ASP A 31 10.49 1.55 -11.42
CA ASP A 31 9.57 1.11 -12.47
C ASP A 31 9.17 -0.37 -12.30
N GLU A 32 10.08 -1.24 -11.85
CA GLU A 32 9.75 -2.61 -11.45
C GLU A 32 8.77 -2.62 -10.27
N MET A 33 9.01 -1.78 -9.25
CA MET A 33 8.10 -1.64 -8.11
C MET A 33 6.72 -1.13 -8.53
N VAL A 34 6.64 -0.15 -9.43
CA VAL A 34 5.37 0.34 -9.98
C VAL A 34 4.61 -0.81 -10.66
N ASN A 35 5.28 -1.60 -11.50
CA ASN A 35 4.63 -2.70 -12.21
C ASN A 35 4.20 -3.83 -11.26
N ILE A 36 5.04 -4.19 -10.29
CA ILE A 36 4.72 -5.21 -9.26
C ILE A 36 3.51 -4.77 -8.43
N LEU A 37 3.52 -3.54 -7.90
CA LEU A 37 2.42 -3.02 -7.07
C LEU A 37 1.13 -2.87 -7.86
N TYR A 38 1.21 -2.50 -9.15
CA TYR A 38 0.07 -2.50 -10.05
C TYR A 38 -0.56 -3.90 -10.16
N ASP A 39 0.22 -4.94 -10.43
CA ASP A 39 -0.31 -6.30 -10.56
C ASP A 39 -0.83 -6.86 -9.24
N ILE A 40 -0.17 -6.56 -8.12
CA ILE A 40 -0.67 -6.91 -6.78
C ILE A 40 -2.06 -6.28 -6.57
N THR A 41 -2.21 -4.99 -6.91
CA THR A 41 -3.49 -4.29 -6.79
C THR A 41 -4.56 -4.93 -7.69
N LEU A 42 -4.19 -5.34 -8.90
CA LEU A 42 -5.11 -6.01 -9.83
C LEU A 42 -5.55 -7.38 -9.30
N LEU A 43 -4.61 -8.21 -8.82
CA LEU A 43 -4.91 -9.51 -8.22
C LEU A 43 -5.79 -9.36 -6.98
N GLN A 44 -5.52 -8.39 -6.11
CA GLN A 44 -6.36 -8.07 -4.95
C GLN A 44 -7.78 -7.67 -5.36
N ALA A 45 -7.93 -6.85 -6.40
CA ALA A 45 -9.24 -6.49 -6.93
C ALA A 45 -9.99 -7.73 -7.44
N ILE A 46 -9.33 -8.59 -8.24
CA ILE A 46 -9.91 -9.85 -8.72
C ILE A 46 -10.34 -10.73 -7.55
N SER A 47 -9.50 -10.91 -6.52
CA SER A 47 -9.85 -11.67 -5.32
C SER A 47 -11.03 -11.05 -4.57
N SER A 48 -11.12 -9.72 -4.50
CA SER A 48 -12.19 -9.04 -3.77
C SER A 48 -13.54 -9.13 -4.49
N TYR A 49 -13.56 -9.03 -5.83
CA TYR A 49 -14.80 -9.12 -6.61
C TYR A 49 -15.22 -10.56 -6.90
N THR A 50 -14.24 -11.45 -7.09
CA THR A 50 -14.45 -12.85 -7.45
C THR A 50 -13.51 -13.75 -6.64
N PRO A 51 -13.87 -14.08 -5.38
CA PRO A 51 -12.96 -14.79 -4.46
C PRO A 51 -12.43 -16.13 -4.97
N LYS A 52 -13.22 -16.86 -5.77
CA LYS A 52 -12.81 -18.16 -6.34
C LYS A 52 -12.05 -18.06 -7.66
N ALA A 53 -12.01 -16.90 -8.31
CA ALA A 53 -11.45 -16.79 -9.66
C ALA A 53 -9.99 -17.22 -9.73
N LEU A 54 -9.20 -16.96 -8.69
CA LEU A 54 -7.80 -17.37 -8.67
C LEU A 54 -7.65 -18.87 -8.40
N ASP A 55 -8.38 -19.40 -7.42
CA ASP A 55 -8.36 -20.82 -7.05
C ASP A 55 -8.83 -21.70 -8.21
N ASP A 56 -9.93 -21.32 -8.86
CA ASP A 56 -10.50 -22.01 -10.02
C ASP A 56 -9.50 -22.06 -11.19
N ASN A 57 -8.65 -21.04 -11.31
CA ASN A 57 -7.58 -20.96 -12.31
C ASN A 57 -6.22 -21.45 -11.79
N LYS A 58 -6.15 -21.98 -10.56
CA LYS A 58 -4.92 -22.47 -9.90
C LYS A 58 -3.80 -21.41 -9.84
N ILE A 59 -4.17 -20.15 -9.67
CA ILE A 59 -3.25 -19.02 -9.58
C ILE A 59 -2.95 -18.75 -8.10
N ASP A 60 -1.70 -18.98 -7.69
CA ASP A 60 -1.18 -18.43 -6.43
C ASP A 60 -0.65 -17.02 -6.67
N ASN A 61 -1.21 -16.03 -5.95
CA ASN A 61 -0.88 -14.62 -6.13
C ASN A 61 0.62 -14.32 -5.98
N ARG A 62 1.28 -14.89 -4.97
CA ARG A 62 2.69 -14.60 -4.69
C ARG A 62 3.57 -15.19 -5.77
N ASN A 63 3.35 -16.47 -6.10
CA ASN A 63 4.09 -17.17 -7.13
C ASN A 63 3.88 -16.52 -8.51
N TYR A 64 2.68 -16.04 -8.81
CA TYR A 64 2.42 -15.30 -10.05
C TYR A 64 3.32 -14.06 -10.17
N ILE A 65 3.39 -13.23 -9.12
CA ILE A 65 4.22 -12.02 -9.10
C ILE A 65 5.70 -12.38 -9.21
N TYR A 66 6.19 -13.29 -8.36
CA TYR A 66 7.60 -13.67 -8.33
C TYR A 66 8.07 -14.26 -9.66
N ASN A 67 7.26 -15.11 -10.29
CA ASN A 67 7.58 -15.68 -11.59
C ASN A 67 7.53 -14.64 -12.72
N LYS A 68 6.53 -13.74 -12.73
CA LYS A 68 6.38 -12.71 -13.76
C LYS A 68 7.55 -11.73 -13.78
N TYR A 69 7.99 -11.30 -12.60
CA TYR A 69 9.06 -10.30 -12.46
C TYR A 69 10.45 -10.89 -12.21
N LYS A 70 10.58 -12.22 -12.15
CA LYS A 70 11.84 -12.92 -11.84
C LYS A 70 12.49 -12.40 -10.54
N THR A 71 11.65 -12.16 -9.54
CA THR A 71 12.04 -11.69 -8.21
C THR A 71 11.65 -12.72 -7.15
N ASP A 72 12.15 -12.56 -5.93
CA ASP A 72 11.76 -13.36 -4.78
C ASP A 72 11.13 -12.48 -3.67
N SER A 73 10.63 -13.13 -2.63
CA SER A 73 9.98 -12.46 -1.50
C SER A 73 10.91 -11.53 -0.72
N LEU A 74 12.18 -11.93 -0.54
CA LEU A 74 13.14 -11.17 0.24
C LEU A 74 13.53 -9.90 -0.52
N THR A 75 13.85 -10.03 -1.80
CA THR A 75 14.16 -8.90 -2.71
C THR A 75 13.01 -7.89 -2.74
N PHE A 76 11.75 -8.35 -2.83
CA PHE A 76 10.58 -7.47 -2.79
C PHE A 76 10.43 -6.76 -1.44
N VAL A 77 10.50 -7.48 -0.32
CA VAL A 77 10.36 -6.90 1.02
C VAL A 77 11.44 -5.85 1.28
N GLN A 78 12.70 -6.18 0.99
CA GLN A 78 13.82 -5.25 1.17
C GLN A 78 13.71 -4.01 0.27
N SER A 79 13.27 -4.19 -0.98
CA SER A 79 13.05 -3.05 -1.88
C SER A 79 11.89 -2.18 -1.38
N ASN A 80 10.79 -2.79 -0.93
CA ASN A 80 9.66 -2.06 -0.36
C ASN A 80 10.03 -1.30 0.91
N GLU A 81 10.81 -1.91 1.82
CA GLU A 81 11.34 -1.25 3.02
C GLU A 81 12.27 -0.08 2.67
N TYR A 82 13.17 -0.28 1.69
CA TYR A 82 14.05 0.76 1.20
C TYR A 82 13.28 1.98 0.69
N TYR A 83 12.31 1.77 -0.20
CA TYR A 83 11.50 2.86 -0.72
C TYR A 83 10.57 3.48 0.33
N ALA A 84 10.01 2.68 1.24
CA ALA A 84 9.14 3.18 2.31
C ALA A 84 9.89 4.05 3.34
N SER A 85 11.22 3.97 3.39
CA SER A 85 12.04 4.86 4.23
C SER A 85 12.17 6.30 3.71
N ASP A 86 11.78 6.55 2.46
CA ASP A 86 11.73 7.88 1.85
C ASP A 86 10.32 8.16 1.32
N LEU A 87 9.55 8.95 2.09
CA LEU A 87 8.12 9.19 1.83
C LEU A 87 7.86 9.80 0.45
N ASP A 88 8.71 10.72 -0.01
CA ASP A 88 8.55 11.40 -1.30
C ASP A 88 8.72 10.41 -2.46
N VAL A 89 9.71 9.51 -2.36
CA VAL A 89 9.95 8.47 -3.35
C VAL A 89 8.80 7.46 -3.35
N TYR A 90 8.36 7.01 -2.17
CA TYR A 90 7.27 6.04 -2.07
C TYR A 90 5.95 6.61 -2.58
N GLU A 91 5.64 7.88 -2.29
CA GLU A 91 4.48 8.57 -2.85
C GLU A 91 4.58 8.64 -4.39
N GLY A 92 5.76 8.93 -4.93
CA GLY A 92 6.01 8.91 -6.37
C GLY A 92 5.69 7.56 -7.02
N ILE A 93 6.13 6.46 -6.41
CA ILE A 93 5.81 5.09 -6.87
C ILE A 93 4.29 4.86 -6.84
N GLN A 94 3.62 5.16 -5.73
CA GLN A 94 2.17 4.96 -5.58
C GLN A 94 1.36 5.82 -6.56
N LYS A 95 1.82 7.05 -6.83
CA LYS A 95 1.21 7.93 -7.82
C LYS A 95 1.30 7.33 -9.23
N LYS A 96 2.47 6.82 -9.63
CA LYS A 96 2.65 6.13 -10.93
C LYS A 96 1.77 4.88 -11.02
N VAL A 97 1.64 4.09 -9.95
CA VAL A 97 0.71 2.94 -9.89
C VAL A 97 -0.72 3.39 -10.16
N LYS A 98 -1.19 4.44 -9.46
CA LYS A 98 -2.52 5.00 -9.63
C LYS A 98 -2.75 5.52 -11.06
N GLU A 99 -1.78 6.24 -11.62
CA GLU A 99 -1.84 6.75 -12.99
C GLU A 99 -1.98 5.61 -13.99
N LYS A 100 -1.20 4.54 -13.83
CA LYS A 100 -1.29 3.33 -14.67
C LYS A 100 -2.68 2.68 -14.59
N ILE A 101 -3.25 2.56 -13.40
CA ILE A 101 -4.63 2.05 -13.21
C ILE A 101 -5.65 2.95 -13.91
N GLU A 102 -5.54 4.27 -13.80
CA GLU A 102 -6.46 5.21 -14.46
C GLU A 102 -6.32 5.17 -15.99
N GLN A 103 -5.10 5.04 -16.51
CA GLN A 103 -4.84 4.85 -17.93
C GLN A 103 -5.48 3.56 -18.45
N ASP A 104 -5.35 2.46 -17.72
CA ASP A 104 -5.97 1.19 -18.11
C ASP A 104 -7.50 1.24 -18.03
N LYS A 105 -8.08 1.92 -17.03
CA LYS A 105 -9.52 2.17 -16.98
C LYS A 105 -10.01 2.88 -18.25
N ILE A 106 -9.31 3.94 -18.68
CA ILE A 106 -9.64 4.66 -19.91
C ILE A 106 -9.48 3.73 -21.12
N LYS A 107 -8.37 2.99 -21.20
CA LYS A 107 -8.06 2.06 -22.30
C LYS A 107 -9.13 0.98 -22.48
N TYR A 108 -9.67 0.45 -21.39
CA TYR A 108 -10.70 -0.60 -21.41
C TYR A 108 -12.14 -0.03 -21.31
N GLY A 109 -12.33 1.28 -21.48
CA GLY A 109 -13.65 1.90 -21.58
C GLY A 109 -14.43 2.04 -20.26
N PHE A 110 -13.76 1.93 -19.11
CA PHE A 110 -14.36 2.16 -17.81
C PHE A 110 -14.55 3.67 -17.60
N LYS A 111 -15.80 4.14 -17.65
CA LYS A 111 -16.14 5.54 -17.34
C LYS A 111 -15.94 5.79 -15.84
N LYS A 112 -15.26 6.89 -15.47
CA LYS A 112 -15.26 7.39 -14.08
C LYS A 112 -16.70 7.60 -13.66
N LYS A 113 -17.17 6.85 -12.67
CA LYS A 113 -18.26 7.32 -11.82
C LYS A 113 -17.62 8.35 -10.89
N GLU A 114 -18.02 9.61 -10.99
CA GLU A 114 -17.67 10.61 -9.99
C GLU A 114 -18.16 10.11 -8.63
N SER A 115 -17.23 9.79 -7.73
CA SER A 115 -17.57 9.66 -6.31
C SER A 115 -17.90 11.06 -5.82
N PRO A 116 -19.06 11.31 -5.18
CA PRO A 116 -19.35 12.64 -4.66
C PRO A 116 -18.22 13.01 -3.72
N ALA A 117 -17.63 14.19 -3.93
CA ALA A 117 -16.68 14.77 -3.00
C ALA A 117 -17.24 14.62 -1.59
N THR A 118 -16.56 13.88 -0.72
CA THR A 118 -16.88 13.87 0.71
C THR A 118 -16.53 15.24 1.25
N THR A 119 -17.43 16.20 1.03
CA THR A 119 -17.45 17.45 1.77
C THR A 119 -17.63 17.08 3.23
N GLY A 120 -16.63 17.41 4.03
CA GLY A 120 -16.67 17.25 5.47
C GLY A 120 -17.89 17.98 6.04
N THR A 121 -18.85 17.21 6.52
CA THR A 121 -19.73 17.62 7.60
C THR A 121 -19.87 16.41 8.50
N GLY A 122 -19.21 16.48 9.66
CA GLY A 122 -19.36 15.49 10.73
C GLY A 122 -20.83 15.29 11.11
N PRO A 123 -21.17 14.12 11.69
CA PRO A 123 -22.56 13.80 11.98
C PRO A 123 -23.14 14.82 12.97
N LYS A 124 -24.19 15.55 12.54
CA LYS A 124 -25.04 16.32 13.46
C LYS A 124 -25.72 15.33 14.41
N ILE A 125 -25.30 15.36 15.67
CA ILE A 125 -25.95 14.64 16.77
C ILE A 125 -27.39 15.15 16.86
N ARG A 126 -28.36 14.32 16.46
CA ARG A 126 -29.78 14.61 16.58
C ARG A 126 -30.20 14.36 18.02
N ALA A 127 -30.39 15.44 18.78
CA ALA A 127 -30.97 15.38 20.12
C ALA A 127 -32.34 14.68 20.05
N ARG A 128 -32.44 13.51 20.68
CA ARG A 128 -33.67 12.74 20.78
C ARG A 128 -34.48 13.30 21.96
N ASN A 129 -35.40 14.22 21.68
CA ASN A 129 -36.43 14.61 22.66
C ASN A 129 -37.26 13.36 22.97
N ARG A 130 -37.25 12.93 24.24
CA ARG A 130 -38.22 12.00 24.80
C ARG A 130 -39.37 12.83 25.34
N SER A 131 -40.56 12.62 24.78
CA SER A 131 -41.84 12.79 25.47
C SER A 131 -42.14 11.56 26.29
#